data_AF-A0A527GKK9-F1
#
_entry.id   AF-A0A527GKK9-F1
#
_cell.length_a   1.000
_cell.length_b   1.000
_cell.length_c   1.000
_cell.angle_alpha   90.00
_cell.angle_beta   90.00
_cell.angle_gamma   90.00
#
_symmetry.space_group_name_H-M   'P 1'
#
loop_
_entity.id
_entity.type
_entity.pdbx_description
1 polymer ?
#
loop_
_entity_poly.entity_id
_entity_poly.type
_entity_poly.pdbx_seq_one_letter_code
_entity_poly.pdbx_strand_id
1 'polypeptide(L)'
;PVLIRPMTDADQAMLIAARQKLPVLLTTIAPESVEPARVAVLAKAGIIVSLGHSDTGYAAASAFAEAGASMITHLFNAMSQIGNREPGLAGAAIDIGTLSAGLIADGIHVDPAT
;
A
#
# COMPACT_ATOMS: atom_id res chain seq x y z
N PRO A 1 -6.69 -0.36 -13.23
CA PRO A 1 -7.24 0.94 -12.78
C PRO A 1 -6.93 2.08 -13.78
N VAL A 2 -7.93 2.56 -14.53
CA VAL A 2 -7.76 3.64 -15.54
C VAL A 2 -7.43 5.00 -14.90
N LEU A 3 -7.69 5.14 -13.60
CA LEU A 3 -7.57 6.41 -12.86
C LEU A 3 -6.25 6.55 -12.08
N ILE A 4 -5.44 5.49 -11.99
CA ILE A 4 -4.11 5.54 -11.36
C ILE A 4 -3.08 5.38 -12.45
N ARG A 5 -2.29 6.43 -12.68
CA ARG A 5 -1.22 6.39 -13.67
C ARG A 5 -0.04 5.53 -13.17
N PRO A 6 0.71 4.88 -14.07
CA PRO A 6 1.94 4.18 -13.69
C PRO A 6 2.97 5.12 -13.03
N MET A 7 3.73 4.58 -12.08
CA MET A 7 4.90 5.27 -11.52
C MET A 7 6.05 5.26 -12.53
N THR A 8 6.56 6.45 -12.85
CA THR A 8 7.72 6.63 -13.72
C THR A 8 9.01 6.79 -12.92
N ASP A 9 10.15 6.74 -13.60
CA ASP A 9 11.46 7.02 -12.99
C ASP A 9 11.52 8.45 -12.43
N ALA A 10 10.88 9.41 -13.08
CA ALA A 10 10.81 10.79 -12.62
C ALA A 10 10.06 10.90 -11.29
N ASP A 11 8.96 10.15 -11.12
CA ASP A 11 8.19 10.14 -9.87
C ASP A 11 9.01 9.55 -8.72
N GLN A 12 9.67 8.41 -8.98
CA GLN A 12 10.50 7.75 -7.98
C GLN A 12 11.65 8.67 -7.54
N ALA A 13 12.35 9.28 -8.50
CA ALA A 13 13.43 10.23 -8.20
C ALA A 13 12.94 11.44 -7.40
N MET A 14 11.76 11.98 -7.74
CA MET A 14 11.13 13.08 -7.00
C MET A 14 10.83 12.68 -5.55
N LEU A 15 10.24 11.50 -5.31
CA LEU A 15 9.94 11.01 -3.96
C LEU A 15 11.21 10.82 -3.12
N ILE A 16 12.26 10.26 -3.70
CA ILE A 16 13.56 10.09 -3.02
C ILE A 16 14.18 11.45 -2.68
N ALA A 17 14.14 12.41 -3.61
CA ALA A 17 14.64 13.75 -3.36
C ALA A 17 13.82 14.48 -2.28
N ALA A 18 12.50 14.31 -2.26
CA ALA A 18 11.62 14.87 -1.24
C ALA A 18 11.89 14.27 0.15
N ARG A 19 12.18 12.96 0.23
CA ARG A 19 12.51 12.28 1.49
C ARG A 19 13.72 12.88 2.20
N GLN A 20 14.69 13.43 1.47
CA GLN A 20 15.86 14.11 2.07
C GLN A 20 15.50 15.43 2.77
N LYS A 21 14.34 16.01 2.47
CA LYS A 21 13.87 17.30 3.01
C LYS A 21 12.76 17.15 4.04
N LEU A 22 12.17 15.96 4.15
CA LEU A 22 11.06 15.66 5.03
C LEU A 22 11.50 14.66 6.11
N PRO A 23 11.20 14.90 7.40
CA PRO A 23 11.57 13.97 8.46
C PRO A 23 10.89 12.61 8.29
N VAL A 24 9.66 12.63 7.78
CA VAL A 24 8.85 11.44 7.42
C VAL A 24 8.19 11.71 6.08
N LEU A 25 8.27 10.74 5.18
CA LEU A 25 7.51 10.73 3.93
C LEU A 25 6.82 9.38 3.78
N LEU A 26 5.51 9.42 3.60
CA LEU A 26 4.68 8.28 3.27
C LEU A 26 4.09 8.48 1.89
N THR A 27 4.02 7.41 1.10
CA THR A 27 3.35 7.43 -0.20
C THR A 27 2.43 6.22 -0.33
N THR A 28 1.19 6.46 -0.75
CA THR A 28 0.23 5.39 -1.09
C THR A 28 0.38 5.03 -2.56
N ILE A 29 0.50 3.75 -2.86
CA ILE A 29 0.55 3.21 -4.21
C ILE A 29 -0.48 2.10 -4.40
N ALA A 30 -0.89 1.89 -5.65
CA ALA A 30 -1.63 0.71 -6.07
C ALA A 30 -0.67 -0.28 -6.75
N PRO A 31 -0.57 -1.53 -6.27
CA PRO A 31 0.25 -2.59 -6.86
C PRO A 31 0.13 -2.77 -8.38
N GLU A 32 -1.01 -2.49 -8.99
CA GLU A 32 -1.20 -2.60 -10.45
C GLU A 32 -0.50 -1.48 -11.24
N SER A 33 0.00 -0.44 -10.55
CA SER A 33 0.59 0.76 -11.16
C SER A 33 2.09 0.92 -10.87
N VAL A 34 2.68 0.00 -10.10
CA VAL A 34 4.08 0.06 -9.64
C VAL A 34 4.67 -1.34 -9.70
N GLU A 35 5.98 -1.46 -9.92
CA GLU A 35 6.67 -2.75 -9.80
C GLU A 35 7.26 -2.92 -8.39
N PRO A 36 7.29 -4.14 -7.81
CA PRO A 36 7.89 -4.38 -6.50
C PRO A 36 9.32 -3.87 -6.37
N ALA A 37 10.12 -3.95 -7.44
CA ALA A 37 11.49 -3.42 -7.45
C ALA A 37 11.55 -1.92 -7.13
N ARG A 38 10.54 -1.14 -7.55
CA ARG A 38 10.47 0.29 -7.24
C ARG A 38 10.15 0.53 -5.77
N VAL A 39 9.33 -0.33 -5.16
CA VAL A 39 9.03 -0.29 -3.73
C VAL A 39 10.29 -0.56 -2.90
N ALA A 40 11.09 -1.55 -3.27
CA ALA A 40 12.37 -1.81 -2.60
C ALA A 40 13.31 -0.61 -2.61
N VAL A 41 13.38 0.12 -3.72
CA VAL A 41 14.18 1.35 -3.82
C VAL A 41 13.61 2.45 -2.92
N LEU A 42 12.29 2.67 -2.90
CA LEU A 42 11.65 3.68 -2.06
C LEU A 42 11.81 3.37 -0.56
N ALA A 43 11.57 2.11 -0.17
CA ALA A 43 11.74 1.65 1.21
C ALA A 43 13.19 1.80 1.68
N LYS A 44 14.17 1.43 0.85
CA LYS A 44 15.60 1.63 1.13
C LYS A 44 15.98 3.12 1.28
N ALA A 45 15.29 4.01 0.58
CA ALA A 45 15.43 5.46 0.74
C ALA A 45 14.78 6.00 2.03
N GLY A 46 14.13 5.14 2.83
CA GLY A 46 13.48 5.49 4.10
C GLY A 46 12.07 6.06 3.92
N ILE A 47 11.43 5.83 2.78
CA ILE A 47 10.03 6.22 2.52
C ILE A 47 9.12 5.10 3.01
N ILE A 48 8.06 5.46 3.72
CA ILE A 48 7.01 4.51 4.10
C ILE A 48 6.13 4.28 2.88
N VAL A 49 6.18 3.07 2.32
CA VAL A 49 5.32 2.70 1.19
C VAL A 49 4.06 2.04 1.75
N SER A 50 2.91 2.66 1.45
CA SER A 50 1.59 2.18 1.84
C SER A 50 0.85 1.64 0.62
N LEU A 51 0.17 0.50 0.75
CA LEU A 51 -0.67 -0.06 -0.31
C LEU A 51 -2.12 0.40 -0.12
N GLY A 52 -2.79 0.82 -1.19
CA GLY A 52 -4.19 1.21 -1.14
C GLY A 52 -4.73 1.59 -2.51
N HIS A 53 -6.04 1.85 -2.59
CA HIS A 53 -6.71 2.16 -3.86
C HIS A 53 -6.44 1.10 -4.94
N SER A 54 -6.48 -0.18 -4.55
CA SER A 54 -6.02 -1.30 -5.35
C SER A 54 -6.95 -2.49 -5.22
N ASP A 55 -7.20 -3.17 -6.33
CA ASP A 55 -7.99 -4.40 -6.39
C ASP A 55 -7.08 -5.63 -6.40
N THR A 56 -5.86 -5.51 -5.86
CA THR A 56 -4.85 -6.55 -5.93
C THR A 56 -5.21 -7.78 -5.10
N GLY A 57 -4.75 -8.95 -5.52
CA GLY A 57 -4.87 -10.17 -4.73
C GLY A 57 -3.83 -10.26 -3.60
N TYR A 58 -4.05 -11.19 -2.68
CA TYR A 58 -3.16 -11.44 -1.53
C TYR A 58 -1.71 -11.74 -1.96
N ALA A 59 -1.52 -12.54 -3.02
CA ALA A 59 -0.18 -12.91 -3.49
C ALA A 59 0.63 -11.70 -3.98
N ALA A 60 -0.03 -10.76 -4.67
CA ALA A 60 0.61 -9.53 -5.10
C ALA A 60 0.88 -8.61 -3.90
N ALA A 61 -0.07 -8.45 -2.96
CA ALA A 61 0.18 -7.72 -1.72
C ALA A 61 1.39 -8.27 -0.94
N SER A 62 1.53 -9.60 -0.90
CA SER A 62 2.67 -10.28 -0.26
C SER A 62 4.00 -9.94 -0.92
N ALA A 63 4.08 -9.99 -2.25
CA ALA A 63 5.29 -9.60 -2.98
C ALA A 63 5.69 -8.13 -2.73
N PHE A 64 4.71 -7.24 -2.53
CA PHE A 64 4.97 -5.84 -2.19
C PHE A 64 5.43 -5.67 -0.74
N ALA A 65 4.88 -6.43 0.21
CA ALA A 65 5.34 -6.46 1.58
C ALA A 65 6.79 -6.96 1.66
N GLU A 66 7.13 -8.04 0.94
CA GLU A 66 8.49 -8.55 0.81
C GLU A 66 9.45 -7.52 0.19
N ALA A 67 8.95 -6.71 -0.75
CA ALA A 67 9.69 -5.60 -1.33
C ALA A 67 9.86 -4.39 -0.38
N GLY A 68 9.26 -4.41 0.81
CA GLY A 68 9.43 -3.38 1.83
C GLY A 68 8.26 -2.39 1.95
N ALA A 69 7.10 -2.67 1.34
CA ALA A 69 5.88 -1.99 1.75
C ALA A 69 5.56 -2.37 3.21
N SER A 70 5.16 -1.39 4.01
CA SER A 70 5.01 -1.56 5.45
C SER A 70 3.71 -0.99 6.00
N MET A 71 2.84 -0.47 5.13
CA MET A 71 1.55 0.06 5.54
C MET A 71 0.43 -0.29 4.54
N ILE A 72 -0.80 -0.34 5.03
CA ILE A 72 -2.04 -0.33 4.28
C ILE A 72 -2.77 0.98 4.56
N THR A 73 -3.17 1.68 3.50
CA THR A 73 -3.95 2.92 3.61
C THR A 73 -5.41 2.55 3.84
N HIS A 74 -6.02 3.13 4.88
CA HIS A 74 -7.47 3.06 5.22
C HIS A 74 -8.14 1.69 5.01
N LEU A 75 -7.65 0.66 5.74
CA LEU A 75 -8.15 -0.71 5.73
C LEU A 75 -9.67 -0.84 5.48
N PHE A 76 -10.03 -1.78 4.60
CA PHE A 76 -11.35 -2.04 4.02
C PHE A 76 -11.82 -1.05 2.94
N ASN A 77 -11.31 0.19 2.91
CA ASN A 77 -11.80 1.21 2.01
C ASN A 77 -11.03 1.21 0.69
N ALA A 78 -11.76 1.29 -0.44
CA ALA A 78 -11.18 1.34 -1.79
C ALA A 78 -10.10 0.27 -2.05
N MET A 79 -10.35 -0.96 -1.62
CA MET A 79 -9.46 -2.10 -1.85
C MET A 79 -10.22 -3.41 -2.06
N SER A 80 -9.54 -4.43 -2.59
CA SER A 80 -10.08 -5.79 -2.65
C SER A 80 -10.40 -6.33 -1.25
N GLN A 81 -11.58 -6.95 -1.13
CA GLN A 81 -12.16 -7.41 0.14
C GLN A 81 -11.74 -8.85 0.49
N ILE A 82 -12.00 -9.26 1.73
CA ILE A 82 -11.72 -10.62 2.21
C ILE A 82 -12.71 -11.61 1.60
N GLY A 83 -12.23 -12.47 0.71
CA GLY A 83 -12.95 -13.63 0.18
C GLY A 83 -12.53 -14.94 0.84
N ASN A 84 -13.33 -15.99 0.67
CA ASN A 84 -13.06 -17.32 1.26
C ASN A 84 -11.88 -18.07 0.60
N ARG A 85 -11.54 -17.75 -0.65
CA ARG A 85 -10.42 -18.35 -1.40
C ARG A 85 -9.41 -17.32 -1.91
N GLU A 86 -9.76 -16.05 -1.84
CA GLU A 86 -8.92 -14.92 -2.24
C GLU A 86 -9.07 -13.84 -1.16
N PRO A 87 -8.12 -13.76 -0.20
CA PRO A 87 -8.21 -12.80 0.89
C PRO A 87 -8.08 -11.33 0.44
N GLY A 88 -7.54 -11.08 -0.74
CA GLY A 88 -7.32 -9.73 -1.25
C GLY A 88 -6.34 -8.91 -0.40
N LEU A 89 -6.36 -7.61 -0.61
CA LEU A 89 -5.51 -6.66 0.11
C LEU A 89 -5.97 -6.47 1.56
N ALA A 90 -7.30 -6.48 1.80
CA ALA A 90 -7.84 -6.43 3.16
C ALA A 90 -7.39 -7.64 3.99
N GLY A 91 -7.38 -8.85 3.42
CA GLY A 91 -6.89 -10.05 4.10
C GLY A 91 -5.38 -10.00 4.32
N ALA A 92 -4.62 -9.53 3.33
CA ALA A 92 -3.18 -9.32 3.46
C ALA A 92 -2.82 -8.35 4.59
N ALA A 93 -3.61 -7.28 4.77
CA ALA A 93 -3.42 -6.33 5.86
C ALA A 93 -3.52 -6.94 7.26
N ILE A 94 -4.36 -7.97 7.42
CA ILE A 94 -4.62 -8.64 8.70
C ILE A 94 -3.60 -9.75 8.94
N ASP A 95 -3.27 -10.51 7.90
CA ASP A 95 -2.44 -11.71 8.00
C ASP A 95 -0.92 -11.41 7.95
N ILE A 96 -0.49 -10.45 7.11
CA ILE A 96 0.93 -10.13 6.95
C ILE A 96 1.38 -9.22 8.10
N GLY A 97 1.98 -9.83 9.13
CA GLY A 97 2.39 -9.15 10.36
C GLY A 97 3.42 -8.03 10.22
N THR A 98 3.99 -7.79 9.03
CA THR A 98 4.89 -6.65 8.76
C THR A 98 4.16 -5.39 8.27
N LEU A 99 2.86 -5.48 7.96
CA LEU A 99 2.06 -4.37 7.49
C LEU A 99 1.31 -3.71 8.65
N SER A 100 1.51 -2.41 8.84
CA SER A 100 0.62 -1.61 9.69
C SER A 100 -0.63 -1.20 8.91
N ALA A 101 -1.81 -1.21 9.52
CA ALA A 101 -3.05 -0.82 8.85
C ALA A 101 -3.59 0.50 9.41
N GLY A 102 -3.72 1.51 8.55
CA GLY A 102 -4.50 2.71 8.90
C GLY A 102 -5.99 2.39 8.90
N LEU A 103 -6.74 2.86 9.89
CA LEU A 103 -8.19 2.63 10.00
C LEU A 103 -8.91 3.96 10.23
N ILE A 104 -10.02 4.19 9.53
CA ILE A 104 -10.88 5.35 9.77
C ILE A 104 -11.98 4.92 10.74
N ALA A 105 -11.75 5.17 12.04
CA ALA A 105 -12.62 4.71 13.13
C ALA A 105 -13.75 5.71 13.44
N ASP A 106 -14.55 6.09 12.43
CA ASP A 106 -15.68 7.02 12.59
C ASP A 106 -17.06 6.35 12.63
N GLY A 107 -17.13 5.02 12.43
CA GLY A 107 -18.38 4.26 12.36
C GLY A 107 -19.15 4.44 11.05
N ILE A 108 -18.61 5.17 10.07
CA ILE A 108 -19.20 5.43 8.76
C ILE A 108 -18.40 4.73 7.66
N HIS A 109 -17.07 4.91 7.67
CA HIS A 109 -16.17 4.25 6.73
C HIS A 109 -16.03 2.76 7.03
N VAL A 110 -16.01 2.42 8.31
CA VAL A 110 -15.94 1.05 8.80
C VAL A 110 -16.97 0.90 9.90
N ASP A 111 -17.82 -0.13 9.80
CA ASP A 111 -18.79 -0.46 10.84
C ASP A 111 -18.04 -0.83 12.14
N PRO A 112 -18.49 -0.41 13.33
CA PRO A 112 -17.83 -0.73 14.60
C PRO A 112 -17.61 -2.23 14.87
N ALA A 113 -18.36 -3.12 14.22
CA ALA A 113 -18.24 -4.57 14.38
C ALA A 113 -17.29 -5.26 13.38
N THR A 114 -16.75 -4.51 12.41
CA THR A 114 -15.74 -5.02 11.45
C THR A 114 -14.36 -4.97 12.07
#